data_AF-A0A0D6IHE2-F1
#
_entry.id   AF-A0A0D6IHE2-F1
#
_cell.length_a   1.000
_cell.length_b   1.000
_cell.length_c   1.000
_cell.angle_alpha   90.00
_cell.angle_beta   90.00
_cell.angle_gamma   90.00
#
_symmetry.space_group_name_H-M   'P 1'
#
loop_
_entity.id
_entity.type
_entity.pdbx_description
1 polymer ?
#
loop_
_entity_poly.entity_id
_entity_poly.type
_entity_poly.pdbx_seq_one_letter_code
_entity_poly.pdbx_strand_id
1 'polypeptide(L)'
;MPDASVASLFRSMAQGVHQYLAESLRICALYLGIAVIVTVSMGFALPGLRDQALQVHKALLTALAPSSMQTGVESEAGSELGADSSSAIAMAVPTAPSSNATGMLGPARAAPAAPKKPAMVATGPQAEALRNYISRKYKVAYDATGPLLNTVYKVGREKQLDPLLLLAVIAIESRYNPLAESHVGAQGLMQVMTSVHQDKFDAVGKNPLDPGANIAVGATILRDCINRRGSVDGGLACYVGSTGPDDNGYGAKVQAERRRLALASGIALARD
;
A
#
# COMPACT_ATOMS: atom_id res chain seq x y z
N MET A 1 21.83 26.56 -56.34
CA MET A 1 20.96 25.37 -56.24
C MET A 1 20.27 25.39 -54.88
N PRO A 2 19.05 25.96 -54.77
CA PRO A 2 18.32 26.09 -53.50
C PRO A 2 17.34 24.94 -53.18
N ASP A 3 17.09 24.02 -54.12
CA ASP A 3 15.94 23.10 -54.06
C ASP A 3 16.08 21.93 -53.07
N ALA A 4 17.29 21.57 -52.66
CA ALA A 4 17.53 20.42 -51.79
C ALA A 4 17.14 20.64 -50.31
N SER A 5 17.19 21.90 -49.84
CA SER A 5 16.90 22.28 -48.44
C SER A 5 15.39 22.26 -48.15
N VAL A 6 14.58 22.65 -49.12
CA VAL A 6 13.12 22.71 -48.97
C VAL A 6 12.53 21.31 -48.92
N ALA A 7 13.04 20.40 -49.76
CA ALA A 7 12.56 19.01 -49.82
C ALA A 7 12.93 18.15 -48.59
N SER A 8 13.99 18.48 -47.85
CA SER A 8 14.32 17.82 -46.59
C SER A 8 13.45 18.32 -45.43
N LEU A 9 13.18 19.63 -45.38
CA LEU A 9 12.28 20.24 -44.39
C LEU A 9 10.84 19.73 -44.51
N PHE A 10 10.32 19.57 -45.74
CA PHE A 10 8.99 18.99 -45.97
C PHE A 10 8.91 17.52 -45.54
N ARG A 11 9.98 16.74 -45.71
CA ARG A 11 10.03 15.34 -45.27
C ARG A 11 10.08 15.21 -43.74
N SER A 12 10.86 16.04 -43.06
CA SER A 12 10.90 16.06 -41.59
C SER A 12 9.57 16.53 -40.99
N MET A 13 8.90 17.51 -41.61
CA MET A 13 7.57 17.94 -41.18
C MET A 13 6.52 16.85 -41.41
N ALA A 14 6.53 16.18 -42.57
CA ALA A 14 5.60 15.09 -42.85
C ALA A 14 5.77 13.92 -41.87
N GLN A 15 7.01 13.54 -41.55
CA GLN A 15 7.29 12.48 -40.57
C GLN A 15 6.84 12.86 -39.16
N GLY A 16 7.03 14.11 -38.74
CA GLY A 16 6.51 14.60 -37.47
C GLY A 16 4.97 14.53 -37.40
N VAL A 17 4.28 14.98 -38.45
CA VAL A 17 2.81 14.94 -38.53
C VAL A 17 2.27 13.50 -38.45
N HIS A 18 2.93 12.54 -39.10
CA HIS A 18 2.52 11.13 -39.01
C HIS A 18 2.70 10.54 -37.62
N GLN A 19 3.76 10.91 -36.89
CA GLN A 19 3.98 10.45 -35.52
C GLN A 19 2.93 11.05 -34.56
N TYR A 20 2.65 12.35 -34.67
CA TYR A 20 1.59 12.99 -33.88
C TYR A 20 0.20 12.42 -34.17
N LEU A 21 -0.11 12.10 -35.43
CA LEU A 21 -1.37 11.45 -35.79
C LEU A 21 -1.46 10.03 -35.22
N ALA A 22 -0.37 9.26 -35.25
CA ALA A 22 -0.32 7.92 -34.68
C ALA A 22 -0.48 7.93 -33.15
N GLU A 23 0.14 8.89 -32.45
CA GLU A 23 -0.03 9.07 -31.01
C GLU A 23 -1.46 9.51 -30.66
N SER A 24 -2.03 10.44 -31.42
CA SER A 24 -3.41 10.90 -31.22
C SER A 24 -4.39 9.74 -31.41
N LEU A 25 -4.21 8.91 -32.44
CA LEU A 25 -5.03 7.72 -32.69
C LEU A 25 -4.90 6.67 -31.56
N ARG A 26 -3.69 6.45 -31.05
CA ARG A 26 -3.47 5.54 -29.92
C ARG A 26 -4.16 6.03 -28.65
N ILE A 27 -4.05 7.31 -28.35
CA ILE A 27 -4.71 7.93 -27.20
C ILE A 27 -6.23 7.83 -27.34
N CYS A 28 -6.78 8.17 -28.51
CA CYS A 28 -8.22 8.02 -28.78
C CYS A 28 -8.69 6.57 -28.62
N ALA A 29 -7.95 5.59 -29.14
CA ALA A 29 -8.29 4.18 -29.00
C ALA A 29 -8.27 3.71 -27.54
N LEU A 30 -7.30 4.18 -26.74
CA LEU A 30 -7.20 3.86 -25.32
C LEU A 30 -8.36 4.45 -24.52
N TYR A 31 -8.76 5.69 -24.80
CA TYR A 31 -9.93 6.30 -24.16
C TYR A 31 -11.25 5.63 -24.55
N LEU A 32 -11.42 5.24 -25.82
CA LEU A 32 -12.59 4.47 -26.25
C LEU A 32 -12.66 3.10 -25.55
N GLY A 33 -11.51 2.42 -25.41
CA GLY A 33 -11.43 1.15 -24.67
C GLY A 33 -11.83 1.31 -23.21
N ILE A 34 -11.34 2.34 -22.52
CA ILE A 34 -11.71 2.64 -21.13
C ILE A 34 -13.21 2.96 -21.04
N ALA A 35 -13.77 3.74 -21.97
CA ALA A 35 -15.20 4.07 -21.97
C ALA A 35 -16.09 2.83 -22.12
N VAL A 36 -15.71 1.87 -22.98
CA VAL A 36 -16.43 0.59 -23.12
C VAL A 36 -16.33 -0.25 -21.84
N ILE A 37 -15.15 -0.31 -21.22
CA ILE A 37 -14.98 -1.06 -19.96
C ILE A 37 -15.81 -0.42 -18.84
N VAL A 38 -15.78 0.91 -18.72
CA VAL A 38 -16.56 1.64 -17.71
C VAL A 38 -18.06 1.41 -17.92
N THR A 39 -18.57 1.50 -19.15
CA THR A 39 -19.99 1.28 -19.45
C THR A 39 -20.44 -0.15 -19.19
N VAL A 40 -19.65 -1.15 -19.57
CA VAL A 40 -19.93 -2.57 -19.24
C VAL A 40 -19.86 -2.80 -17.73
N SER A 41 -18.87 -2.22 -17.04
CA SER A 41 -18.74 -2.34 -15.59
C SER A 41 -19.91 -1.68 -14.85
N MET A 42 -20.40 -0.54 -15.32
CA MET A 42 -21.57 0.14 -14.78
C MET A 42 -22.85 -0.70 -14.99
N GLY A 43 -22.97 -1.36 -16.14
CA GLY A 43 -24.07 -2.28 -16.44
C GLY A 43 -24.08 -3.53 -15.53
N PHE A 44 -22.92 -3.99 -15.10
CA PHE A 44 -22.79 -5.07 -14.11
C PHE A 44 -22.88 -4.59 -12.65
N ALA A 45 -22.49 -3.35 -12.37
CA ALA A 45 -22.42 -2.76 -11.03
C ALA A 45 -23.71 -2.10 -10.54
N LEU A 46 -24.79 -2.14 -11.32
CA LEU A 46 -26.14 -1.75 -10.87
C LEU A 46 -27.01 -3.01 -10.59
N PRO A 47 -26.75 -3.76 -9.50
CA PRO A 47 -27.56 -4.92 -9.09
C PRO A 47 -28.99 -4.55 -8.66
N GLY A 48 -29.26 -3.28 -8.34
CA GLY A 48 -30.57 -2.83 -7.82
C GLY A 48 -31.74 -3.07 -8.77
N LEU A 49 -31.54 -3.03 -10.09
CA LEU A 49 -32.59 -3.32 -11.07
C LEU A 49 -32.89 -4.82 -11.20
N ARG A 50 -31.88 -5.68 -11.00
CA ARG A 50 -32.08 -7.14 -10.99
C ARG A 50 -32.87 -7.59 -9.77
N ASP A 51 -32.54 -7.02 -8.61
CA ASP A 51 -33.23 -7.35 -7.36
C ASP A 51 -34.67 -6.79 -7.34
N GLN A 52 -34.91 -5.60 -7.91
CA GLN A 52 -36.27 -5.08 -8.11
C GLN A 52 -37.10 -5.95 -9.06
N ALA A 53 -36.53 -6.41 -10.18
CA ALA A 53 -37.26 -7.26 -11.12
C ALA A 53 -37.65 -8.61 -10.49
N LEU A 54 -36.79 -9.19 -9.67
CA LEU A 54 -37.07 -10.43 -8.95
C LEU A 54 -38.09 -10.22 -7.81
N GLN A 55 -38.06 -9.09 -7.11
CA GLN A 55 -39.05 -8.77 -6.07
C GLN A 55 -40.45 -8.56 -6.63
N VAL A 56 -40.58 -7.86 -7.76
CA VAL A 56 -41.89 -7.67 -8.43
C VAL A 56 -42.42 -8.99 -8.96
N HIS A 57 -41.58 -9.84 -9.55
CA HIS A 57 -41.99 -11.17 -10.01
C HIS A 57 -42.49 -12.06 -8.86
N LYS A 58 -41.79 -12.04 -7.72
CA LYS A 58 -42.19 -12.78 -6.52
C LYS A 58 -43.50 -12.25 -5.92
N ALA A 59 -43.69 -10.94 -5.89
CA ALA A 59 -44.93 -10.32 -5.45
C ALA A 59 -46.12 -10.65 -6.37
N LEU A 60 -45.89 -10.69 -7.69
CA LEU A 60 -46.90 -11.04 -8.68
C LEU A 60 -47.32 -12.52 -8.55
N LEU A 61 -46.37 -13.43 -8.33
CA LEU A 61 -46.67 -14.85 -8.07
C LEU A 61 -47.49 -15.07 -6.80
N THR A 62 -47.22 -14.29 -5.74
CA THR A 62 -48.02 -14.32 -4.51
C THR A 62 -49.42 -13.77 -4.73
N ALA A 63 -49.57 -12.73 -5.55
CA ALA A 63 -50.87 -12.12 -5.86
C ALA A 63 -51.73 -12.97 -6.81
N LEU A 64 -51.11 -13.78 -7.66
CA LEU A 64 -51.78 -14.70 -8.60
C LEU A 64 -51.95 -16.12 -8.03
N ALA A 65 -51.47 -16.38 -6.81
CA ALA A 65 -51.65 -17.68 -6.15
C ALA A 65 -53.13 -17.91 -5.82
N PRO A 66 -53.75 -19.03 -6.21
CA PRO A 66 -55.15 -19.32 -5.92
C PRO A 66 -55.37 -19.53 -4.40
N SER A 67 -56.46 -18.98 -3.87
CA SER A 67 -56.81 -18.86 -2.45
C SER A 67 -57.07 -20.16 -1.68
N SER A 68 -56.51 -21.30 -2.10
CA SER A 68 -56.77 -22.61 -1.49
C SER A 68 -55.68 -23.12 -0.54
N MET A 69 -54.72 -22.29 -0.12
CA MET A 69 -53.75 -22.67 0.92
C MET A 69 -53.35 -21.52 1.88
N GLN A 70 -54.28 -20.62 2.19
CA GLN A 70 -54.17 -19.73 3.36
C GLN A 70 -55.46 -19.75 4.17
N THR A 71 -55.51 -20.68 5.12
CA THR A 71 -56.44 -20.72 6.27
C THR A 71 -55.59 -21.20 7.44
N GLY A 72 -55.09 -20.33 8.31
CA GLY A 72 -55.77 -19.76 9.49
C GLY A 72 -55.14 -20.43 10.74
N VAL A 73 -54.75 -19.77 11.83
CA VAL A 73 -55.57 -18.95 12.74
C VAL A 73 -54.66 -18.33 13.84
N GLU A 74 -54.76 -17.00 13.99
CA GLU A 74 -54.89 -16.15 15.23
C GLU A 74 -53.79 -16.17 16.33
N SER A 75 -53.54 -15.10 17.14
CA SER A 75 -54.20 -13.82 17.38
C SER A 75 -53.28 -12.79 18.09
N GLU A 76 -53.62 -11.49 17.91
CA GLU A 76 -53.53 -10.33 18.83
C GLU A 76 -52.18 -9.87 19.46
N ALA A 77 -51.96 -8.61 19.87
CA ALA A 77 -52.42 -7.24 19.59
C ALA A 77 -51.73 -6.34 20.65
N GLY A 78 -51.57 -5.04 20.37
CA GLY A 78 -51.56 -4.01 21.43
C GLY A 78 -50.21 -3.43 21.90
N SER A 79 -49.97 -2.19 21.51
CA SER A 79 -48.99 -1.24 22.05
C SER A 79 -49.60 -0.49 23.24
N GLU A 80 -48.83 -0.13 24.28
CA GLU A 80 -48.83 1.22 24.91
C GLU A 80 -47.90 1.38 26.14
N LEU A 81 -47.58 2.66 26.41
CA LEU A 81 -46.57 3.19 27.31
C LEU A 81 -46.98 3.19 28.81
N GLY A 82 -45.97 3.37 29.67
CA GLY A 82 -46.01 3.16 31.12
C GLY A 82 -46.77 4.16 31.98
N ALA A 83 -47.02 3.76 33.23
CA ALA A 83 -46.69 4.48 34.47
C ALA A 83 -47.12 3.67 35.70
N ASP A 84 -46.20 3.61 36.68
CA ASP A 84 -46.34 3.41 38.14
C ASP A 84 -47.45 2.52 38.74
N SER A 85 -47.03 1.50 39.51
CA SER A 85 -47.10 1.51 40.99
C SER A 85 -46.84 0.14 41.62
N SER A 86 -45.92 0.12 42.60
CA SER A 86 -45.82 -0.72 43.81
C SER A 86 -46.40 -2.16 43.84
N SER A 87 -45.54 -3.15 44.09
CA SER A 87 -45.44 -3.83 45.41
C SER A 87 -44.47 -5.01 45.39
N ALA A 88 -44.02 -5.37 46.60
CA ALA A 88 -42.97 -6.32 47.00
C ALA A 88 -43.01 -7.71 46.31
N ILE A 89 -41.91 -8.48 46.28
CA ILE A 89 -41.46 -9.37 47.38
C ILE A 89 -39.99 -9.80 47.16
N ALA A 90 -39.29 -9.92 48.29
CA ALA A 90 -37.88 -10.26 48.53
C ALA A 90 -37.39 -11.60 47.94
N MET A 91 -36.06 -11.75 47.79
CA MET A 91 -35.26 -12.93 48.21
C MET A 91 -33.73 -12.64 48.13
N ALA A 92 -33.10 -12.56 49.32
CA ALA A 92 -31.75 -13.01 49.74
C ALA A 92 -30.43 -12.80 48.90
N VAL A 93 -29.57 -11.85 49.34
CA VAL A 93 -28.22 -11.98 50.01
C VAL A 93 -27.32 -13.19 49.64
N PRO A 94 -25.96 -13.09 49.46
CA PRO A 94 -25.02 -12.33 50.32
C PRO A 94 -23.88 -11.51 49.68
N THR A 95 -23.49 -10.52 50.49
CA THR A 95 -22.27 -9.72 50.50
C THR A 95 -21.03 -10.48 50.97
N ALA A 96 -19.87 -10.14 50.40
CA ALA A 96 -18.53 -10.44 50.94
C ALA A 96 -17.58 -9.26 50.64
N PRO A 97 -16.50 -9.06 51.44
CA PRO A 97 -16.27 -7.80 52.14
C PRO A 97 -15.17 -6.90 51.55
N SER A 98 -15.17 -5.66 52.07
CA SER A 98 -14.09 -4.69 51.97
C SER A 98 -12.81 -5.19 52.66
N SER A 99 -11.66 -4.81 52.11
CA SER A 99 -10.38 -4.84 52.81
C SER A 99 -9.64 -3.53 52.54
N ASN A 100 -9.59 -2.70 53.57
CA ASN A 100 -8.68 -1.57 53.67
C ASN A 100 -7.31 -2.10 54.11
N ALA A 101 -6.28 -1.84 53.32
CA ALA A 101 -4.90 -1.84 53.80
C ALA A 101 -4.11 -0.80 53.02
N THR A 102 -4.09 0.41 53.58
CA THR A 102 -3.09 1.43 53.27
C THR A 102 -1.73 0.89 53.72
N GLY A 103 -0.87 0.55 52.76
CA GLY A 103 0.49 0.12 52.99
C GLY A 103 1.38 0.68 51.89
N MET A 104 2.04 1.80 52.21
CA MET A 104 3.21 2.32 51.51
C MET A 104 4.13 1.21 51.03
N LEU A 105 4.51 1.22 49.74
CA LEU A 105 5.85 1.03 49.19
C LEU A 105 5.72 1.19 47.66
N GLY A 106 6.53 2.11 47.10
CA GLY A 106 6.25 2.81 45.85
C GLY A 106 6.24 1.98 44.56
N PRO A 107 5.73 2.55 43.46
CA PRO A 107 5.89 1.95 42.15
C PRO A 107 7.38 1.93 41.80
N ALA A 108 7.94 0.74 41.62
CA ALA A 108 9.21 0.57 40.94
C ALA A 108 9.08 1.25 39.57
N ARG A 109 9.65 2.45 39.48
CA ARG A 109 9.82 3.21 38.26
C ARG A 109 10.70 2.34 37.37
N ALA A 110 10.07 1.53 36.52
CA ALA A 110 10.74 0.94 35.38
C ALA A 110 11.37 2.11 34.63
N ALA A 111 12.70 2.21 34.72
CA ALA A 111 13.45 3.20 33.97
C ALA A 111 13.01 3.04 32.50
N PRO A 112 12.69 4.14 31.80
CA PRO A 112 12.46 4.04 30.37
C PRO A 112 13.71 3.43 29.77
N ALA A 113 13.57 2.23 29.19
CA ALA A 113 14.66 1.59 28.47
C ALA A 113 15.16 2.63 27.47
N ALA A 114 16.44 2.99 27.60
CA ALA A 114 17.11 3.91 26.70
C ALA A 114 16.81 3.48 25.24
N PRO A 115 16.60 4.43 24.31
CA PRO A 115 16.29 4.10 22.94
C PRO A 115 17.43 3.23 22.38
N LYS A 116 17.16 1.94 22.21
CA LYS A 116 18.09 1.03 21.54
C LYS A 116 18.25 1.57 20.13
N LYS A 117 19.48 1.96 19.75
CA LYS A 117 19.81 2.22 18.35
C LYS A 117 19.26 1.05 17.52
N PRO A 118 18.55 1.30 16.41
CA PRO A 118 17.99 0.23 15.60
C PRO A 118 19.12 -0.76 15.27
N ALA A 119 18.87 -2.04 15.54
CA ALA A 119 19.85 -3.06 15.22
C ALA A 119 20.02 -3.10 13.70
N MET A 120 21.10 -2.50 13.20
CA MET A 120 21.53 -2.50 11.79
C MET A 120 21.89 -3.91 11.27
N VAL A 121 21.70 -4.94 12.12
CA VAL A 121 21.92 -6.35 11.85
C VAL A 121 20.72 -7.11 12.44
N ALA A 122 19.97 -7.81 11.59
CA ALA A 122 18.91 -8.72 12.05
C ALA A 122 19.51 -10.00 12.62
N THR A 123 18.87 -10.56 13.64
CA THR A 123 19.19 -11.92 14.11
C THR A 123 18.71 -12.96 13.08
N GLY A 124 19.25 -14.18 13.14
CA GLY A 124 18.83 -15.28 12.26
C GLY A 124 17.31 -15.47 12.18
N PRO A 125 16.60 -15.59 13.33
CA PRO A 125 15.15 -15.71 13.35
C PRO A 125 14.41 -14.48 12.77
N GLN A 126 14.90 -13.26 13.02
CA GLN A 126 14.31 -12.04 12.47
C GLN A 126 14.45 -11.99 10.94
N ALA A 127 15.61 -12.36 10.41
CA ALA A 127 15.85 -12.44 8.97
C ALA A 127 14.96 -13.52 8.32
N GLU A 128 14.81 -14.68 8.95
CA GLU A 128 13.91 -15.73 8.48
C GLU A 128 12.43 -15.29 8.47
N ALA A 129 12.00 -14.56 9.50
CA ALA A 129 10.66 -13.99 9.56
C ALA A 129 10.41 -12.97 8.44
N LEU A 130 11.38 -12.10 8.14
CA LEU A 130 11.32 -11.19 6.98
C LEU A 130 11.22 -11.95 5.66
N ARG A 131 12.04 -12.99 5.46
CA ARG A 131 12.01 -13.83 4.23
C ARG A 131 10.62 -14.44 4.04
N ASN A 132 10.10 -15.03 5.09
CA ASN A 132 8.77 -15.63 5.14
C ASN A 132 7.65 -14.62 4.82
N TYR A 133 7.73 -13.42 5.39
CA TYR A 133 6.76 -12.35 5.13
C TYR A 133 6.78 -11.92 3.66
N ILE A 134 7.96 -11.58 3.15
CA ILE A 134 8.13 -11.06 1.79
C ILE A 134 7.71 -12.12 0.77
N SER A 135 8.18 -13.35 0.93
CA SER A 135 7.86 -14.45 0.01
C SER A 135 6.35 -14.69 -0.08
N ARG A 136 5.65 -14.75 1.06
CA ARG A 136 4.19 -15.02 1.05
C ARG A 136 3.35 -13.88 0.49
N LYS A 137 3.66 -12.64 0.88
CA LYS A 137 2.87 -11.46 0.51
C LYS A 137 3.12 -11.01 -0.92
N TYR A 138 4.38 -10.97 -1.34
CA TYR A 138 4.80 -10.46 -2.64
C TYR A 138 5.03 -11.55 -3.67
N LYS A 139 4.85 -12.83 -3.31
CA LYS A 139 5.05 -14.00 -4.19
C LYS A 139 6.46 -14.09 -4.76
N VAL A 140 7.44 -13.66 -3.97
CA VAL A 140 8.87 -13.76 -4.29
C VAL A 140 9.38 -15.14 -3.87
N ALA A 141 10.26 -15.74 -4.66
CA ALA A 141 10.90 -17.00 -4.30
C ALA A 141 11.66 -16.88 -2.96
N TYR A 142 11.45 -17.85 -2.07
CA TYR A 142 12.05 -17.84 -0.74
C TYR A 142 13.58 -17.81 -0.76
N ASP A 143 14.18 -18.51 -1.73
CA ASP A 143 15.64 -18.58 -1.90
C ASP A 143 16.21 -17.25 -2.43
N ALA A 144 15.49 -16.58 -3.33
CA ALA A 144 15.89 -15.26 -3.84
C ALA A 144 15.82 -14.16 -2.77
N THR A 145 15.00 -14.34 -1.73
CA THR A 145 14.82 -13.31 -0.68
C THR A 145 16.04 -13.21 0.24
N GLY A 146 16.82 -14.29 0.41
CA GLY A 146 18.03 -14.28 1.25
C GLY A 146 19.11 -13.30 0.75
N PRO A 147 19.59 -13.44 -0.50
CA PRO A 147 20.54 -12.51 -1.11
C PRO A 147 20.05 -11.06 -1.14
N LEU A 148 18.74 -10.86 -1.38
CA LEU A 148 18.11 -9.54 -1.31
C LEU A 148 18.27 -8.92 0.08
N LEU A 149 17.88 -9.64 1.15
CA LEU A 149 18.03 -9.13 2.52
C LEU A 149 19.50 -8.82 2.82
N ASN A 150 20.44 -9.71 2.49
CA ASN A 150 21.87 -9.47 2.71
C ASN A 150 22.34 -8.17 2.04
N THR A 151 21.89 -7.93 0.81
CA THR A 151 22.19 -6.72 0.05
C THR A 151 21.60 -5.48 0.72
N VAL A 152 20.32 -5.51 1.10
CA VAL A 152 19.65 -4.38 1.74
C VAL A 152 20.27 -4.06 3.10
N TYR A 153 20.60 -5.05 3.92
CA TYR A 153 21.27 -4.84 5.20
C TYR A 153 22.69 -4.29 5.00
N LYS A 154 23.43 -4.76 4.00
CA LYS A 154 24.75 -4.21 3.66
C LYS A 154 24.65 -2.72 3.26
N VAL A 155 23.81 -2.41 2.27
CA VAL A 155 23.65 -1.04 1.76
C VAL A 155 23.06 -0.12 2.83
N GLY A 156 22.08 -0.60 3.61
CA GLY A 156 21.50 0.13 4.73
C GLY A 156 22.57 0.56 5.73
N ARG A 157 23.54 -0.33 6.05
CA ARG A 157 24.67 0.07 6.89
C ARG A 157 25.58 1.11 6.26
N GLU A 158 25.97 0.91 5.00
CA GLU A 158 26.86 1.82 4.27
C GLU A 158 26.26 3.22 4.11
N LYS A 159 24.95 3.30 3.88
CA LYS A 159 24.21 4.55 3.70
C LYS A 159 23.55 5.04 4.99
N GLN A 160 23.78 4.36 6.12
CA GLN A 160 23.21 4.61 7.44
C GLN A 160 21.65 4.64 7.47
N LEU A 161 21.00 3.99 6.51
CA LEU A 161 19.55 3.92 6.38
C LEU A 161 19.01 2.66 7.07
N ASP A 162 17.83 2.77 7.67
CA ASP A 162 17.14 1.61 8.24
C ASP A 162 16.87 0.57 7.13
N PRO A 163 17.37 -0.67 7.26
CA PRO A 163 17.09 -1.73 6.30
C PRO A 163 15.59 -1.98 6.10
N LEU A 164 14.76 -1.83 7.15
CA LEU A 164 13.31 -1.97 7.02
C LEU A 164 12.68 -0.87 6.17
N LEU A 165 13.22 0.35 6.23
CA LEU A 165 12.79 1.45 5.36
C LEU A 165 13.11 1.13 3.90
N LEU A 166 14.32 0.64 3.61
CA LEU A 166 14.72 0.24 2.25
C LEU A 166 13.84 -0.90 1.71
N LEU A 167 13.57 -1.93 2.52
CA LEU A 167 12.65 -3.01 2.15
C LEU A 167 11.23 -2.48 1.86
N ALA A 168 10.74 -1.56 2.68
CA ALA A 168 9.45 -0.94 2.47
C ALA A 168 9.39 -0.12 1.17
N VAL A 169 10.43 0.65 0.86
CA VAL A 169 10.54 1.37 -0.42
C VAL A 169 10.51 0.39 -1.58
N ILE A 170 11.37 -0.65 -1.58
CA ILE A 170 11.40 -1.68 -2.64
C ILE A 170 10.02 -2.33 -2.83
N ALA A 171 9.31 -2.58 -1.73
CA ALA A 171 7.97 -3.17 -1.76
C ALA A 171 6.93 -2.27 -2.44
N ILE A 172 7.00 -0.95 -2.24
CA ILE A 172 6.11 0.02 -2.86
C ILE A 172 6.50 0.30 -4.32
N GLU A 173 7.80 0.39 -4.60
CA GLU A 173 8.32 0.72 -5.93
C GLU A 173 8.11 -0.41 -6.95
N SER A 174 8.56 -1.62 -6.62
CA SER A 174 8.63 -2.72 -7.60
C SER A 174 7.91 -3.98 -7.16
N ARG A 175 7.37 -4.00 -5.93
CA ARG A 175 6.89 -5.23 -5.28
C ARG A 175 7.95 -6.33 -5.26
N TYR A 176 9.22 -5.94 -5.12
CA TYR A 176 10.40 -6.82 -5.15
C TYR A 176 10.69 -7.48 -6.52
N ASN A 177 10.20 -6.91 -7.62
CA ASN A 177 10.56 -7.37 -8.96
C ASN A 177 11.85 -6.67 -9.45
N PRO A 178 12.99 -7.39 -9.59
CA PRO A 178 14.24 -6.78 -10.04
C PRO A 178 14.25 -6.39 -11.52
N LEU A 179 13.30 -6.91 -12.31
CA LEU A 179 13.14 -6.61 -13.73
C LEU A 179 12.01 -5.61 -13.99
N ALA A 180 11.52 -4.93 -12.96
CA ALA A 180 10.46 -3.93 -13.12
C ALA A 180 10.96 -2.73 -13.91
N GLU A 181 10.19 -2.31 -14.91
CA GLU A 181 10.44 -1.11 -15.69
C GLU A 181 9.12 -0.36 -15.88
N SER A 182 9.13 0.95 -15.61
CA SER A 182 7.98 1.81 -15.80
C SER A 182 7.96 2.46 -17.18
N HIS A 183 6.80 2.94 -17.60
CA HIS A 183 6.63 3.67 -18.87
C HIS A 183 7.49 4.95 -18.98
N VAL A 184 7.91 5.50 -17.83
CA VAL A 184 8.74 6.71 -17.77
C VAL A 184 10.23 6.38 -17.64
N GLY A 185 10.62 5.10 -17.68
CA GLY A 185 12.02 4.65 -17.65
C GLY A 185 12.60 4.45 -16.25
N ALA A 186 11.76 4.32 -15.22
CA ALA A 186 12.21 3.91 -13.89
C ALA A 186 12.48 2.40 -13.90
N GLN A 187 13.62 1.96 -13.36
CA GLN A 187 14.08 0.57 -13.51
C GLN A 187 14.46 -0.08 -12.17
N GLY A 188 14.24 -1.40 -12.09
CA GLY A 188 14.70 -2.28 -11.02
C GLY A 188 13.93 -2.17 -9.70
N LEU A 189 14.53 -2.73 -8.64
CA LEU A 189 13.90 -2.92 -7.33
C LEU A 189 13.42 -1.62 -6.66
N MET A 190 14.19 -0.55 -6.79
CA MET A 190 13.90 0.76 -6.21
C MET A 190 13.38 1.76 -7.25
N GLN A 191 13.05 1.31 -8.47
CA GLN A 191 12.52 2.13 -9.57
C GLN A 191 13.34 3.42 -9.78
N VAL A 192 14.64 3.27 -10.00
CA VAL A 192 15.53 4.42 -10.23
C VAL A 192 15.37 4.91 -11.67
N MET A 193 15.18 6.21 -11.85
CA MET A 193 15.16 6.88 -13.15
C MET A 193 16.57 6.94 -13.73
N THR A 194 16.93 6.00 -14.60
CA THR A 194 18.29 5.87 -15.14
C THR A 194 18.68 7.02 -16.05
N SER A 195 17.72 7.60 -16.78
CA SER A 195 17.94 8.81 -17.59
C SER A 195 18.41 10.03 -16.78
N VAL A 196 18.07 10.09 -15.49
CA VAL A 196 18.43 11.20 -14.57
C VAL A 196 19.67 10.87 -13.73
N HIS A 197 19.92 9.59 -13.47
CA HIS A 197 20.95 9.12 -12.52
C HIS A 197 21.97 8.17 -13.16
N GLN A 198 22.20 8.30 -14.46
CA GLN A 198 23.15 7.46 -15.19
C GLN A 198 24.56 7.54 -14.60
N ASP A 199 24.99 8.74 -14.19
CA ASP A 199 26.26 9.01 -13.53
C ASP A 199 26.50 8.13 -12.29
N LYS A 200 25.45 7.89 -11.51
CA LYS A 200 25.50 7.04 -10.31
C LYS A 200 25.66 5.56 -10.65
N PHE A 201 25.07 5.10 -11.75
CA PHE A 201 25.23 3.72 -12.22
C PHE A 201 26.60 3.50 -12.87
N ASP A 202 27.10 4.48 -13.63
CA ASP A 202 28.43 4.43 -14.24
C ASP A 202 29.53 4.30 -13.17
N ALA A 203 29.37 5.00 -12.04
CA ALA A 203 30.28 4.88 -10.88
C ALA A 203 30.30 3.47 -10.25
N VAL A 204 29.20 2.71 -10.35
CA VAL A 204 29.11 1.32 -9.88
C VAL A 204 29.58 0.33 -10.95
N GLY A 205 29.54 0.73 -12.23
CA GLY A 205 29.96 -0.10 -13.37
C GLY A 205 29.03 -1.29 -13.63
N LYS A 206 27.74 -1.19 -13.27
CA LYS A 206 26.76 -2.27 -13.37
C LYS A 206 25.44 -1.82 -14.00
N ASN A 207 24.73 -2.78 -14.58
CA ASN A 207 23.40 -2.57 -15.17
C ASN A 207 22.39 -2.12 -14.10
N PRO A 208 21.49 -1.16 -14.41
CA PRO A 208 20.39 -0.75 -13.53
C PRO A 208 19.45 -1.85 -13.02
N LEU A 209 19.37 -2.99 -13.71
CA LEU A 209 18.59 -4.16 -13.31
C LEU A 209 19.40 -5.14 -12.42
N ASP A 210 20.70 -4.92 -12.20
CA ASP A 210 21.46 -5.64 -11.16
C ASP A 210 20.89 -5.25 -9.79
N PRO A 211 20.33 -6.20 -9.01
CA PRO A 211 19.68 -5.90 -7.74
C PRO A 211 20.57 -5.12 -6.77
N GLY A 212 21.87 -5.47 -6.72
CA GLY A 212 22.83 -4.83 -5.82
C GLY A 212 23.11 -3.38 -6.19
N ALA A 213 23.38 -3.14 -7.47
CA ALA A 213 23.61 -1.79 -7.99
C ALA A 213 22.37 -0.92 -7.83
N ASN A 214 21.19 -1.45 -8.18
CA ASN A 214 19.93 -0.73 -8.08
C ASN A 214 19.62 -0.30 -6.64
N ILE A 215 19.77 -1.21 -5.67
CA ILE A 215 19.58 -0.90 -4.25
C ILE A 215 20.61 0.13 -3.78
N ALA A 216 21.89 0.01 -4.18
CA ALA A 216 22.93 0.94 -3.78
C ALA A 216 22.70 2.37 -4.31
N VAL A 217 22.31 2.51 -5.57
CA VAL A 217 22.00 3.79 -6.20
C VAL A 217 20.72 4.39 -5.62
N GLY A 218 19.63 3.61 -5.54
CA GLY A 218 18.36 4.05 -4.96
C GLY A 218 18.51 4.49 -3.50
N ALA A 219 19.24 3.72 -2.68
CA ALA A 219 19.54 4.10 -1.30
C ALA A 219 20.38 5.38 -1.21
N THR A 220 21.29 5.61 -2.15
CA THR A 220 22.06 6.87 -2.21
C THR A 220 21.14 8.05 -2.50
N ILE A 221 20.25 7.93 -3.47
CA ILE A 221 19.26 8.99 -3.79
C ILE A 221 18.35 9.26 -2.58
N LEU A 222 17.84 8.22 -1.92
CA LEU A 222 17.01 8.37 -0.73
C LEU A 222 17.75 9.07 0.41
N ARG A 223 19.01 8.69 0.67
CA ARG A 223 19.86 9.37 1.66
C ARG A 223 20.05 10.84 1.32
N ASP A 224 20.36 11.16 0.06
CA ASP A 224 20.53 12.55 -0.38
C ASP A 224 19.24 13.36 -0.13
N CYS A 225 18.08 12.78 -0.44
CA CYS A 225 16.77 13.38 -0.19
C CYS A 225 16.49 13.60 1.30
N ILE A 226 16.76 12.61 2.16
CA ILE A 226 16.60 12.74 3.62
C ILE A 226 17.50 13.85 4.16
N ASN A 227 18.76 13.92 3.72
CA ASN A 227 19.69 14.96 4.14
C ASN A 227 19.21 16.36 3.72
N ARG A 228 18.63 16.49 2.52
CA ARG A 228 18.10 17.77 2.01
C ARG A 228 16.82 18.22 2.72
N ARG A 229 15.95 17.29 3.08
CA ARG A 229 14.62 17.58 3.65
C ARG A 229 14.58 17.49 5.18
N GLY A 230 15.63 16.95 5.81
CA GLY A 230 15.82 16.93 7.26
C GLY A 230 15.00 15.87 8.00
N SER A 231 14.21 15.06 7.30
CA SER A 231 13.39 13.99 7.90
C SER A 231 13.21 12.83 6.94
N VAL A 232 12.86 11.65 7.47
CA VAL A 232 12.53 10.47 6.65
C VAL A 232 11.33 10.75 5.75
N ASP A 233 10.25 11.31 6.30
CA ASP A 233 9.03 11.59 5.54
C ASP A 233 9.28 12.63 4.45
N GLY A 234 10.02 13.70 4.74
CA GLY A 234 10.43 14.68 3.72
C GLY A 234 11.34 14.06 2.66
N GLY A 235 12.24 13.15 3.07
CA GLY A 235 13.08 12.40 2.16
C GLY A 235 12.30 11.49 1.21
N LEU A 236 11.26 10.80 1.69
CA LEU A 236 10.36 9.99 0.86
C LEU A 236 9.58 10.86 -0.13
N ALA A 237 9.08 12.02 0.29
CA ALA A 237 8.45 12.99 -0.60
C ALA A 237 9.41 13.46 -1.71
N CYS A 238 10.65 13.78 -1.35
CA CYS A 238 11.70 14.11 -2.32
C CYS A 238 12.02 12.95 -3.28
N TYR A 239 12.06 11.72 -2.77
CA TYR A 239 12.41 10.53 -3.54
C TYR A 239 11.43 10.26 -4.70
N VAL A 240 10.12 10.42 -4.44
CA VAL A 240 9.08 10.29 -5.47
C VAL A 240 8.95 11.54 -6.37
N GLY A 241 9.81 12.55 -6.14
CA GLY A 241 9.83 13.78 -6.94
C GLY A 241 8.82 14.85 -6.50
N SER A 242 8.25 14.76 -5.29
CA SER A 242 7.39 15.82 -4.78
C SER A 242 8.17 17.10 -4.48
N THR A 243 7.69 18.19 -5.07
CA THR A 243 8.23 19.54 -4.89
C THR A 243 7.52 20.30 -3.76
N GLY A 244 6.33 19.87 -3.36
CA GLY A 244 5.48 20.50 -2.36
C GLY A 244 5.35 19.68 -1.06
N PRO A 245 4.41 20.06 -0.17
CA PRO A 245 4.14 19.35 1.07
C PRO A 245 3.40 18.02 0.88
N ASP A 246 2.79 17.79 -0.29
CA ASP A 246 2.01 16.59 -0.60
C ASP A 246 2.79 15.65 -1.53
N ASP A 247 2.90 14.38 -1.16
CA ASP A 247 3.58 13.32 -1.91
C ASP A 247 2.59 12.26 -2.46
N ASN A 248 1.30 12.61 -2.55
CA ASN A 248 0.21 11.71 -2.93
C ASN A 248 0.07 10.48 -1.99
N GLY A 249 0.49 10.64 -0.73
CA GLY A 249 0.46 9.60 0.30
C GLY A 249 1.54 8.53 0.12
N TYR A 250 2.58 8.79 -0.68
CA TYR A 250 3.68 7.85 -0.90
C TYR A 250 4.40 7.50 0.41
N GLY A 251 4.83 8.51 1.18
CA GLY A 251 5.52 8.33 2.45
C GLY A 251 4.66 7.56 3.45
N ALA A 252 3.36 7.85 3.51
CA ALA A 252 2.41 7.12 4.35
C ALA A 252 2.33 5.62 3.99
N LYS A 253 2.32 5.28 2.69
CA LYS A 253 2.34 3.88 2.21
C LYS A 253 3.63 3.17 2.61
N VAL A 254 4.78 3.82 2.41
CA VAL A 254 6.10 3.26 2.77
C VAL A 254 6.20 3.04 4.28
N GLN A 255 5.85 4.03 5.10
CA GLN A 255 5.89 3.91 6.56
C GLN A 255 4.91 2.86 7.09
N ALA A 256 3.73 2.73 6.48
CA ALA A 256 2.80 1.64 6.80
C ALA A 256 3.39 0.26 6.49
N GLU A 257 4.10 0.12 5.38
CA GLU A 257 4.77 -1.13 5.03
C GLU A 257 5.95 -1.44 5.94
N ARG A 258 6.77 -0.43 6.26
CA ARG A 258 7.87 -0.53 7.25
C ARG A 258 7.37 -1.04 8.60
N ARG A 259 6.23 -0.53 9.08
CA ARG A 259 5.56 -1.02 10.31
C ARG A 259 5.15 -2.49 10.21
N ARG A 260 4.61 -2.93 9.07
CA ARG A 260 4.22 -4.33 8.89
C ARG A 260 5.42 -5.27 8.87
N LEU A 261 6.52 -4.86 8.23
CA LEU A 261 7.77 -5.63 8.23
C LEU A 261 8.35 -5.74 9.64
N ALA A 262 8.34 -4.66 10.42
CA ALA A 262 8.74 -4.66 11.82
C ALA A 262 7.90 -5.63 12.66
N LEU A 263 6.57 -5.56 12.54
CA LEU A 263 5.66 -6.46 13.26
C LEU A 263 5.88 -7.93 12.87
N ALA A 264 6.05 -8.22 11.58
CA ALA A 264 6.25 -9.57 11.10
C ALA A 264 7.58 -10.18 11.55
N SER A 265 8.62 -9.35 11.70
CA SER A 265 9.97 -9.78 12.05
C SER A 265 10.30 -9.67 13.54
N GLY A 266 9.51 -8.93 14.31
CA GLY A 266 9.84 -8.57 15.70
C GLY A 266 11.00 -7.57 15.82
N ILE A 267 11.38 -6.90 14.73
CA ILE A 267 12.41 -5.85 14.74
C ILE A 267 11.76 -4.54 15.16
N ALA A 268 12.32 -3.89 16.18
CA ALA A 268 11.86 -2.57 16.62
C ALA A 268 12.24 -1.48 15.60
N LEU A 269 11.30 -0.58 15.31
CA LEU A 269 11.57 0.58 14.46
C LEU A 269 12.47 1.59 15.18
N ALA A 270 13.40 2.18 14.43
CA ALA A 270 14.10 3.37 14.86
C ALA A 270 13.10 4.51 15.07
N ARG A 271 13.34 5.36 16.08
CA ARG A 271 12.69 6.67 16.11
C ARG A 271 13.44 7.56 15.11
N ASP A 272 12.68 8.13 14.18
CA ASP A 272 13.18 9.04 13.14
C ASP A 272 13.63 10.39 13.75
#